data_AF-A0A1Q8AI34-F1
#
_entry.id   AF-A0A1Q8AI34-F1
#
_cell.length_a   1.000
_cell.length_b   1.000
_cell.length_c   1.000
_cell.angle_alpha   90.00
_cell.angle_beta   90.00
_cell.angle_gamma   90.00
#
_symmetry.space_group_name_H-M   'P 1'
#
loop_
_entity.id
_entity.type
_entity.pdbx_description
1 polymer ?
#
loop_
_entity_poly.entity_id
_entity_poly.type
_entity_poly.pdbx_seq_one_letter_code
_entity_poly.pdbx_strand_id
1 'polypeptide(L)'
;MPRKSVVKSRCALCGAKEVSEPRGEEKYCRDCWDKKIAVEEIVAREFALKRYIRAHSAEKYLIYHSTLKRPCGQLIVVDDGYDLFLTLMLYPSFGWDEPAYHLEGDPEGRLFSEILVDVVAAEVIEPWGGGKWHMEIFRSVNPEPEDWNGEM
;
A
#
# COMPACT_ATOMS: atom_id res chain seq x y z
N MET A 1 20.00 -39.84 20.86
CA MET A 1 20.00 -38.54 20.15
C MET A 1 19.17 -37.56 20.96
N PRO A 2 19.68 -36.40 21.39
CA PRO A 2 18.87 -35.44 22.13
C PRO A 2 17.87 -34.83 21.15
N ARG A 3 16.57 -34.90 21.48
CA ARG A 3 15.53 -34.17 20.74
C ARG A 3 15.87 -32.69 20.87
N LYS A 4 16.25 -32.04 19.75
CA LYS A 4 16.27 -30.58 19.68
C LYS A 4 14.86 -30.11 20.07
N SER A 5 14.72 -29.50 21.25
CA SER A 5 13.51 -28.74 21.58
C SER A 5 13.44 -27.63 20.54
N VAL A 6 12.54 -27.76 19.58
CA VAL A 6 12.15 -26.65 18.73
C VAL A 6 11.62 -25.59 19.68
N VAL A 7 12.38 -24.51 19.89
CA VAL A 7 11.90 -23.34 20.62
C VAL A 7 10.76 -22.80 19.77
N LYS A 8 9.53 -23.08 20.19
CA LYS A 8 8.35 -22.58 19.49
C LYS A 8 8.35 -21.07 19.64
N SER A 9 8.58 -20.37 18.53
CA SER A 9 8.51 -18.92 18.46
C SER A 9 7.13 -18.47 18.92
N ARG A 10 7.12 -17.46 19.80
CA ARG A 10 5.90 -16.82 20.28
C ARG A 10 5.55 -15.65 19.35
N CYS A 11 4.26 -15.38 19.22
CA CYS A 11 3.74 -14.26 18.47
C CYS A 11 4.42 -12.95 18.91
N ALA A 12 4.97 -12.22 17.95
CA ALA A 12 5.65 -10.95 18.21
C ALA A 12 4.71 -9.89 18.83
N LEU A 13 3.42 -9.96 18.50
CA LEU A 13 2.43 -8.97 18.91
C LEU A 13 1.86 -9.22 20.31
N CYS A 14 1.37 -10.44 20.58
CA CYS A 14 0.76 -10.76 21.88
C CYS A 14 1.68 -11.50 22.86
N GLY A 15 2.81 -12.04 22.40
CA GLY A 15 3.73 -12.86 23.22
C GLY A 15 3.16 -14.19 23.71
N ALA A 16 1.86 -14.44 23.57
CA ALA A 16 1.16 -15.54 24.23
C ALA A 16 1.02 -16.79 23.35
N LYS A 17 0.62 -16.63 22.09
CA LYS A 17 0.32 -17.74 21.17
C LYS A 17 1.54 -18.13 20.32
N GLU A 18 1.53 -19.33 19.74
CA GLU A 18 2.55 -19.76 18.77
C GLU A 18 2.39 -18.99 17.45
N VAL A 19 3.49 -18.79 16.73
CA VAL A 19 3.45 -18.17 15.40
C VAL A 19 2.87 -19.11 14.36
N SER A 20 2.17 -18.55 13.38
CA SER A 20 1.58 -19.28 12.26
C SER A 20 1.53 -18.44 10.97
N GLU A 21 1.68 -17.12 11.07
CA GLU A 21 1.52 -16.19 9.95
C GLU A 21 2.62 -15.13 9.94
N PRO A 22 2.93 -14.53 8.78
CA PRO A 22 2.58 -15.02 7.44
C PRO A 22 3.33 -16.33 7.11
N ARG A 23 2.76 -17.17 6.24
CA ARG A 23 3.41 -18.44 5.82
C ARG A 23 4.78 -18.18 5.18
N GLY A 24 5.81 -18.86 5.65
CA GLY A 24 7.20 -18.71 5.19
C GLY A 24 8.00 -17.68 5.99
N GLU A 25 7.34 -16.78 6.71
CA GLU A 25 7.96 -15.83 7.64
C GLU A 25 7.14 -15.72 8.94
N GLU A 26 6.89 -16.85 9.60
CA GLU A 26 5.94 -16.90 10.71
C GLU A 26 6.40 -16.06 11.91
N LYS A 27 5.69 -14.96 12.17
CA LYS A 27 5.98 -13.95 13.23
C LYS A 27 4.77 -13.70 14.14
N TYR A 28 3.57 -13.90 13.63
CA TYR A 28 2.31 -13.60 14.32
C TYR A 28 1.50 -14.88 14.52
N CYS A 29 0.68 -14.94 15.56
CA CYS A 29 -0.40 -15.91 15.61
C CYS A 29 -1.54 -15.45 14.69
N ARG A 30 -2.40 -16.39 14.27
CA ARG A 30 -3.50 -16.13 13.34
C ARG A 30 -4.37 -14.92 13.73
N ASP A 31 -4.81 -14.84 14.98
CA ASP A 31 -5.69 -13.75 15.43
C ASP A 31 -5.01 -12.37 15.39
N CYS A 32 -3.73 -12.29 15.77
CA CYS A 32 -2.98 -11.03 15.73
C CYS A 32 -2.68 -10.62 14.29
N TRP A 33 -2.45 -11.58 13.41
CA TRP A 33 -2.29 -11.34 11.98
C TRP A 33 -3.57 -10.82 11.35
N ASP A 34 -4.71 -11.50 11.57
CA ASP A 34 -6.00 -11.07 11.04
C ASP A 34 -6.38 -9.67 11.59
N LYS A 35 -6.05 -9.37 12.85
CA LYS A 35 -6.20 -8.02 13.42
C LYS A 35 -5.32 -6.98 12.69
N LYS A 36 -4.06 -7.30 12.43
CA LYS A 36 -3.14 -6.41 11.71
C LYS A 36 -3.65 -6.11 10.30
N ILE A 37 -4.04 -7.15 9.55
CA ILE A 37 -4.62 -7.01 8.21
C ILE A 37 -5.90 -6.16 8.24
N ALA A 38 -6.79 -6.38 9.21
CA ALA A 38 -8.00 -5.57 9.34
C ALA A 38 -7.71 -4.09 9.59
N VAL A 39 -6.65 -3.76 10.36
CA VAL A 39 -6.22 -2.36 10.56
C VAL A 39 -5.66 -1.79 9.26
N GLU A 40 -4.80 -2.54 8.56
CA GLU A 40 -4.25 -2.12 7.26
C GLU A 40 -5.34 -1.87 6.22
N GLU A 41 -6.36 -2.72 6.15
CA GLU A 41 -7.51 -2.54 5.27
C GLU A 41 -8.31 -1.27 5.59
N ILE A 42 -8.45 -0.90 6.87
CA ILE A 42 -9.12 0.35 7.26
C ILE A 42 -8.33 1.55 6.74
N VAL A 43 -7.01 1.56 6.92
CA VAL A 43 -6.15 2.65 6.44
C VAL A 43 -6.13 2.70 4.91
N ALA A 44 -6.08 1.54 4.24
CA ALA A 44 -6.14 1.47 2.78
C ALA A 44 -7.41 2.13 2.22
N ARG A 45 -8.56 1.98 2.90
CA ARG A 45 -9.83 2.61 2.52
C ARG A 45 -9.86 4.13 2.71
N GLU A 46 -8.88 4.70 3.40
CA GLU A 46 -8.75 6.16 3.49
C GLU A 46 -8.17 6.76 2.21
N PHE A 47 -7.56 5.94 1.34
CA PHE A 47 -7.15 6.35 0.01
C PHE A 47 -8.28 6.19 -1.02
N ALA A 48 -8.27 7.06 -2.02
CA ALA A 48 -9.12 6.95 -3.19
C ALA A 48 -8.34 7.30 -4.46
N LEU A 49 -8.33 6.40 -5.43
CA LEU A 49 -7.69 6.61 -6.73
C LEU A 49 -8.74 7.03 -7.76
N LYS A 50 -8.75 8.32 -8.12
CA LYS A 50 -9.69 8.85 -9.10
C LYS A 50 -9.05 8.91 -10.47
N ARG A 51 -9.59 8.15 -11.43
CA ARG A 51 -9.14 8.17 -12.82
C ARG A 51 -9.45 9.53 -13.46
N TYR A 52 -8.42 10.18 -13.98
CA TYR A 52 -8.49 11.49 -14.61
C TYR A 52 -8.37 11.41 -16.14
N ILE A 53 -7.49 10.53 -16.66
CA ILE A 53 -7.35 10.27 -18.10
C ILE A 53 -7.49 8.78 -18.34
N ARG A 54 -8.18 8.43 -19.42
CA ARG A 54 -8.26 7.06 -19.95
C ARG A 54 -8.00 7.07 -21.46
N ALA A 55 -6.94 6.40 -21.87
CA ALA A 55 -6.64 6.04 -23.24
C ALA A 55 -6.69 4.50 -23.36
N HIS A 56 -6.54 3.98 -24.58
CA HIS A 56 -6.52 2.54 -24.82
C HIS A 56 -5.38 1.84 -24.04
N SER A 57 -4.19 2.44 -24.03
CA SER A 57 -2.97 1.86 -23.46
C SER A 57 -2.37 2.71 -22.34
N ALA A 58 -3.13 3.65 -21.78
CA ALA A 58 -2.64 4.48 -20.68
C ALA A 58 -3.77 5.03 -19.82
N GLU A 59 -3.52 5.15 -18.53
CA GLU A 59 -4.41 5.81 -17.58
C GLU A 59 -3.64 6.75 -16.67
N LYS A 60 -4.31 7.82 -16.23
CA LYS A 60 -3.79 8.70 -15.20
C LYS A 60 -4.79 8.76 -14.05
N TYR A 61 -4.31 8.61 -12.83
CA TYR A 61 -5.09 8.74 -11.61
C TYR A 61 -4.56 9.87 -10.74
N LEU A 62 -5.46 10.50 -10.01
CA LEU A 62 -5.17 11.37 -8.89
C LEU A 62 -5.45 10.59 -7.60
N ILE A 63 -4.52 10.68 -6.66
CA ILE A 63 -4.58 9.96 -5.39
C ILE A 63 -5.04 10.93 -4.32
N TYR A 64 -6.11 10.58 -3.62
CA TYR A 64 -6.66 11.33 -2.51
C TYR A 64 -6.51 10.54 -1.24
N HIS A 65 -6.33 11.26 -0.13
CA HIS A 65 -6.45 10.71 1.22
C HIS A 65 -7.59 11.44 1.94
N SER A 66 -8.35 10.72 2.78
CA SER A 66 -9.54 11.23 3.46
C SER A 66 -9.32 12.52 4.28
N THR A 67 -8.08 12.74 4.75
CA THR A 67 -7.68 13.90 5.55
C THR A 67 -7.37 15.15 4.73
N LEU A 68 -7.27 15.05 3.40
CA LEU A 68 -6.90 16.14 2.50
C LEU A 68 -7.98 16.40 1.45
N LYS A 69 -8.22 17.68 1.15
CA LYS A 69 -9.15 18.08 0.08
C LYS A 69 -8.53 18.02 -1.32
N ARG A 70 -7.21 18.14 -1.40
CA ARG A 70 -6.42 18.13 -2.63
C ARG A 70 -5.79 16.76 -2.83
N PRO A 71 -5.47 16.36 -4.08
CA PRO A 71 -4.75 15.12 -4.31
C PRO A 71 -3.37 15.18 -3.65
N CYS A 72 -2.99 14.10 -2.99
CA CYS A 72 -1.67 13.93 -2.35
C CYS A 72 -0.67 13.19 -3.25
N GLY A 73 -1.12 12.66 -4.39
CA GLY A 73 -0.25 12.03 -5.37
C GLY A 73 -0.93 11.85 -6.72
N GLN A 74 -0.20 11.26 -7.66
CA GLN A 74 -0.74 10.82 -8.94
C GLN A 74 -0.07 9.52 -9.38
N LEU A 75 -0.80 8.74 -10.16
CA LEU A 75 -0.33 7.50 -10.75
C LEU A 75 -0.52 7.59 -12.26
N ILE A 76 0.52 7.28 -13.03
CA ILE A 76 0.42 7.08 -14.47
C ILE A 76 0.62 5.59 -14.73
N VAL A 77 -0.25 5.01 -15.53
CA VAL A 77 -0.19 3.62 -15.98
C VAL A 77 -0.01 3.63 -17.48
N VAL A 78 0.96 2.86 -17.98
CA VAL A 78 1.19 2.63 -19.40
C VAL A 78 1.23 1.13 -19.63
N ASP A 79 0.43 0.68 -20.59
CA ASP A 79 0.42 -0.70 -21.08
C ASP A 79 1.17 -0.75 -22.42
N ASP A 80 2.22 -1.57 -22.49
CA ASP A 80 2.97 -1.78 -23.73
C ASP A 80 2.46 -2.96 -24.57
N GLY A 81 1.40 -3.64 -24.11
CA GLY A 81 0.81 -4.84 -24.69
C GLY A 81 1.32 -6.15 -24.08
N TYR A 82 2.29 -6.09 -23.15
CA TYR A 82 2.84 -7.23 -22.43
C TYR A 82 2.89 -7.00 -20.92
N ASP A 83 3.48 -5.87 -20.50
CA ASP A 83 3.72 -5.51 -19.11
C ASP A 83 3.10 -4.14 -18.78
N LEU A 84 2.72 -3.94 -17.52
CA LEU A 84 2.27 -2.63 -17.03
C LEU A 84 3.42 -1.84 -16.43
N PHE A 85 3.56 -0.58 -16.87
CA PHE A 85 4.51 0.37 -16.32
C PHE A 85 3.77 1.44 -15.53
N LEU A 86 4.09 1.54 -14.25
CA LEU A 86 3.45 2.44 -13.31
C LEU A 86 4.45 3.47 -12.81
N THR A 87 4.08 4.75 -12.90
CA THR A 87 4.82 5.85 -12.29
C THR A 87 3.98 6.47 -11.19
N LEU A 88 4.36 6.22 -9.94
CA LEU A 88 3.71 6.77 -8.76
C LEU A 88 4.47 8.00 -8.28
N MET A 89 3.83 9.17 -8.34
CA MET A 89 4.37 10.42 -7.80
C MET A 89 3.65 10.80 -6.51
N LEU A 90 4.43 10.98 -5.45
CA LEU A 90 3.97 11.28 -4.11
C LEU A 90 4.29 12.75 -3.80
N TYR A 91 3.25 13.56 -3.56
CA TYR A 91 3.41 14.99 -3.28
C TYR A 91 3.78 15.25 -1.82
N PRO A 92 4.53 16.33 -1.53
CA PRO A 92 5.01 16.62 -0.17
C PRO A 92 3.89 17.09 0.77
N SER A 93 2.67 17.30 0.27
CA SER A 93 1.50 17.73 1.06
C SER A 93 0.93 16.65 1.98
N PHE A 94 1.46 15.42 1.94
CA PHE A 94 1.03 14.31 2.78
C PHE A 94 2.24 13.59 3.43
N GLY A 95 2.07 13.13 4.67
CA GLY A 95 3.09 12.48 5.49
C GLY A 95 3.35 11.03 5.07
N TRP A 96 3.86 10.81 3.85
CA TRP A 96 4.02 9.46 3.30
C TRP A 96 4.95 8.53 4.07
N ASP A 97 5.95 9.10 4.74
CA ASP A 97 6.93 8.39 5.55
C ASP A 97 6.50 8.28 7.03
N GLU A 98 5.27 8.69 7.35
CA GLU A 98 4.69 8.49 8.68
C GLU A 98 4.09 7.08 8.80
N PRO A 99 4.08 6.50 10.01
CA PRO A 99 3.38 5.24 10.26
C PRO A 99 1.91 5.35 9.88
N ALA A 100 1.44 4.41 9.07
CA ALA A 100 0.06 4.36 8.57
C ALA A 100 -0.94 4.05 9.70
N TYR A 101 -0.50 3.33 10.72
CA TYR A 101 -1.29 2.98 11.90
C TYR A 101 -0.39 2.77 13.11
N HIS A 102 -1.01 2.76 14.29
CA HIS A 102 -0.36 2.35 15.52
C HIS A 102 -1.01 1.08 16.07
N LEU A 103 -0.24 -0.01 16.08
CA LEU A 103 -0.64 -1.26 16.71
C LEU A 103 0.41 -1.60 17.77
N GLU A 104 0.04 -1.48 19.04
CA GLU A 104 0.97 -1.67 20.16
C GLU A 104 1.64 -3.05 20.11
N GLY A 105 2.96 -3.07 20.19
CA GLY A 105 3.77 -4.29 20.12
C GLY A 105 4.01 -4.84 18.72
N ASP A 106 3.53 -4.19 17.66
CA ASP A 106 3.81 -4.58 16.28
C ASP A 106 5.25 -4.19 15.87
N PRO A 107 6.14 -5.16 15.56
CA PRO A 107 7.50 -4.86 15.14
C PRO A 107 7.60 -4.38 13.68
N GLU A 108 6.57 -4.57 12.85
CA GLU A 108 6.60 -4.31 11.41
C GLU A 108 5.47 -3.38 10.98
N GLY A 109 5.27 -2.29 11.73
CA GLY A 109 4.37 -1.22 11.29
C GLY A 109 4.75 -0.74 9.88
N ARG A 110 3.75 -0.39 9.09
CA ARG A 110 3.94 0.05 7.70
C ARG A 110 3.74 1.55 7.56
N LEU A 111 4.40 2.13 6.58
CA LEU A 111 4.26 3.53 6.18
C LEU A 111 3.06 3.72 5.26
N PHE A 112 2.53 4.94 5.18
CA PHE A 112 1.44 5.25 4.25
C PHE A 112 1.79 4.94 2.78
N SER A 113 3.04 5.20 2.37
CA SER A 113 3.46 4.87 1.00
C SER A 113 3.46 3.36 0.73
N GLU A 114 3.69 2.52 1.74
CA GLU A 114 3.67 1.07 1.58
C GLU A 114 2.24 0.55 1.49
N ILE A 115 1.31 1.09 2.29
CA ILE A 115 -0.13 0.77 2.17
C ILE A 115 -0.67 1.18 0.80
N LEU A 116 -0.26 2.35 0.29
CA LEU A 116 -0.69 2.81 -1.03
C LEU A 116 -0.27 1.86 -2.16
N VAL A 117 0.86 1.17 -2.07
CA VAL A 117 1.26 0.16 -3.07
C VAL A 117 0.21 -0.94 -3.17
N ASP A 118 -0.34 -1.40 -2.04
CA ASP A 118 -1.37 -2.43 -2.03
C ASP A 118 -2.69 -1.90 -2.62
N VAL A 119 -3.03 -0.64 -2.33
CA VAL A 119 -4.19 0.02 -2.94
C VAL A 119 -4.03 0.09 -4.47
N VAL A 120 -2.85 0.46 -4.97
CA VAL A 120 -2.56 0.47 -6.42
C VAL A 120 -2.64 -0.93 -7.02
N ALA A 121 -2.14 -1.94 -6.30
CA ALA A 121 -2.23 -3.33 -6.75
C ALA A 121 -3.69 -3.78 -6.92
N ALA A 122 -4.53 -3.55 -5.90
CA ALA A 122 -5.93 -3.98 -5.90
C ALA A 122 -6.81 -3.13 -6.84
N GLU A 123 -6.67 -1.81 -6.84
CA GLU A 123 -7.59 -0.92 -7.56
C GLU A 123 -7.19 -0.63 -9.01
N VAL A 124 -5.94 -0.90 -9.37
CA VAL A 124 -5.41 -0.57 -10.70
C VAL A 124 -4.80 -1.79 -11.38
N ILE A 125 -3.80 -2.42 -10.79
CA ILE A 125 -3.07 -3.51 -11.45
C ILE A 125 -3.97 -4.73 -11.70
N GLU A 126 -4.76 -5.14 -10.71
CA GLU A 126 -5.70 -6.26 -10.84
C GLU A 126 -6.76 -6.02 -11.93
N PRO A 127 -7.47 -4.87 -11.99
CA PRO A 127 -8.38 -4.54 -13.09
C PRO A 127 -7.75 -4.52 -14.48
N TRP A 128 -6.45 -4.25 -14.59
CA TRP A 128 -5.69 -4.36 -15.84
C TRP A 128 -5.29 -5.80 -16.19
N GLY A 129 -5.65 -6.78 -15.36
CA GLY A 129 -5.43 -8.21 -15.58
C GLY A 129 -4.39 -8.84 -14.67
N GLY A 130 -3.73 -8.07 -13.80
CA GLY A 130 -2.81 -8.61 -12.79
C GLY A 130 -1.55 -9.27 -13.36
N GLY A 131 -1.18 -8.92 -14.60
CA GLY A 131 0.01 -9.44 -15.30
C GLY A 131 1.33 -8.97 -14.67
N LYS A 132 2.43 -9.09 -15.42
CA LYS A 132 3.70 -8.52 -14.99
C LYS A 132 3.61 -7.00 -14.97
N TRP A 133 4.23 -6.40 -13.96
CA TRP A 133 4.21 -4.96 -13.79
C TRP A 133 5.51 -4.46 -13.16
N HIS A 134 5.81 -3.19 -13.44
CA HIS A 134 6.92 -2.45 -12.89
C HIS A 134 6.40 -1.13 -12.35
N MET A 135 6.73 -0.80 -11.10
CA MET A 135 6.35 0.47 -10.49
C MET A 135 7.56 1.25 -10.01
N GLU A 136 7.66 2.49 -10.47
CA GLU A 136 8.62 3.47 -9.99
C GLU A 136 7.91 4.45 -9.07
N ILE A 137 8.50 4.71 -7.89
CA ILE A 137 7.94 5.61 -6.89
C ILE A 137 8.84 6.83 -6.75
N PHE A 138 8.28 8.01 -6.96
CA PHE A 138 9.00 9.28 -6.90
C PHE A 138 8.43 10.19 -5.81
N ARG A 139 9.32 10.82 -5.05
CA ARG A 139 8.99 11.95 -4.16
C ARG A 139 9.06 13.24 -4.96
N SER A 140 7.95 13.96 -5.07
CA SER A 140 7.99 15.30 -5.65
C SER A 140 8.51 16.30 -4.63
N VAL A 141 9.39 17.20 -5.07
CA VAL A 141 9.77 18.41 -4.29
C VAL A 141 8.80 19.57 -4.52
N ASN A 142 8.04 19.51 -5.62
CA ASN A 142 7.02 20.49 -5.94
C ASN A 142 5.68 20.05 -5.36
N PRO A 143 4.87 20.99 -4.85
CA PRO A 143 3.50 20.71 -4.45
C PRO A 143 2.67 20.26 -5.65
N GLU A 144 1.47 19.76 -5.38
CA GLU A 144 0.50 19.48 -6.42
C GLU A 144 0.24 20.74 -7.30
N PRO A 145 0.02 20.59 -8.61
CA PRO A 145 -0.36 21.70 -9.48
C PRO A 145 -1.56 22.49 -8.91
N GLU A 146 -1.45 23.83 -8.90
CA GLU A 146 -2.49 24.71 -8.36
C GLU A 146 -3.77 24.71 -9.20
N ASP A 147 -3.61 24.65 -10.53
CA ASP A 147 -4.70 24.60 -11.49
C ASP A 147 -4.81 23.19 -12.08
N TRP A 148 -5.83 22.45 -11.65
CA TRP A 148 -6.29 21.27 -12.36
C TRP A 148 -7.48 21.72 -13.22
N ASN A 149 -7.25 21.92 -14.52
CA ASN A 149 -8.26 22.37 -15.50
C ASN A 149 -9.42 21.37 -15.74
N GLY A 150 -9.67 20.44 -14.81
CA GLY A 150 -10.78 19.50 -14.82
C GLY A 150 -11.60 19.69 -13.56
N GLU A 151 -12.23 20.86 -13.43
CA GLU A 151 -13.32 21.07 -12.47
C GLU A 151 -14.27 19.87 -12.53
N MET A 152 -14.52 19.26 -11.37
CA MET A 152 -15.56 18.23 -11.21
C MET A 152 -16.95 18.85 -11.38
#